data_AF-A0A6B2LNQ1-F1
#
_entry.id   AF-A0A6B2LNQ1-F1
#
_cell.length_a   1.000
_cell.length_b   1.000
_cell.length_c   1.000
_cell.angle_alpha   90.00
_cell.angle_beta   90.00
_cell.angle_gamma   90.00
#
_symmetry.space_group_name_H-M   'P 1'
#
loop_
_entity.id
_entity.type
_entity.pdbx_description
1 polymer ?
#
loop_
_entity_poly.entity_id
_entity_poly.type
_entity_poly.pdbx_seq_one_letter_code
_entity_poly.pdbx_strand_id
1 'polypeptide(L)'
;MKMINHSNVVEMVDNFFQKVNNETFLNLVLGYMPENLYELCSDYAKRQEKMPYYLVKVFTYQLCRSLAYIHQLGICHRDIKPQNLLINRDTNELRLCDFG
;
A
#
# COMPACT_ATOMS: atom_id res chain seq x y z
N MET A 1 -8.03 -10.67 1.46
CA MET A 1 -6.60 -10.66 1.05
C MET A 1 -6.11 -11.95 0.39
N LYS A 2 -6.44 -13.17 0.85
CA LYS A 2 -5.92 -14.43 0.25
C LYS A 2 -6.08 -14.59 -1.28
N MET A 3 -7.08 -13.95 -1.88
CA MET A 3 -7.34 -14.01 -3.33
C MET A 3 -6.73 -12.84 -4.12
N ILE A 4 -6.11 -11.87 -3.44
CA ILE A 4 -5.52 -10.70 -4.08
C ILE A 4 -4.06 -11.02 -4.41
N ASN A 5 -3.74 -11.05 -5.70
CA ASN A 5 -2.39 -11.23 -6.21
C ASN A 5 -2.14 -10.24 -7.35
N HIS A 6 -1.48 -9.13 -7.03
CA HIS A 6 -1.14 -8.09 -8.00
C HIS A 6 0.11 -7.32 -7.53
N SER A 7 1.01 -6.97 -8.45
CA SER A 7 2.30 -6.32 -8.14
C SER A 7 2.18 -4.98 -7.41
N ASN A 8 1.05 -4.27 -7.59
CA ASN A 8 0.75 -2.99 -6.93
C ASN A 8 -0.24 -3.11 -5.76
N VAL A 9 -0.45 -4.31 -5.21
CA VAL A 9 -1.18 -4.52 -3.95
C VAL A 9 -0.25 -5.26 -3.00
N VAL A 10 -0.29 -4.93 -1.71
CA VAL A 10 0.52 -5.62 -0.70
C VAL A 10 0.16 -7.10 -0.67
N GLU A 11 1.18 -7.95 -0.72
CA GLU A 11 1.01 -9.40 -0.65
C GLU A 11 0.79 -9.81 0.80
N MET A 12 -0.18 -10.71 1.02
CA MET A 12 -0.34 -11.38 2.30
C MET A 12 0.43 -12.70 2.24
N VAL A 13 1.56 -12.74 2.94
CA VAL A 13 2.49 -13.88 2.95
C VAL A 13 1.94 -15.01 3.83
N ASP A 14 1.45 -14.66 5.02
CA ASP A 14 0.87 -15.63 5.96
C ASP A 14 -0.17 -14.97 6.87
N ASN A 15 -0.95 -15.78 7.59
CA ASN A 15 -1.93 -15.38 8.57
C ASN A 15 -2.08 -16.49 9.62
N PHE A 16 -2.06 -16.12 10.89
CA PHE A 16 -2.22 -17.09 11.98
C PHE A 16 -2.94 -16.46 13.17
N PHE A 17 -3.64 -17.30 13.93
CA PHE A 17 -4.29 -16.89 15.16
C PHE A 17 -3.35 -17.09 16.35
N GLN A 18 -3.31 -16.12 17.24
CA GLN A 18 -2.58 -16.19 18.50
C GLN A 18 -3.51 -15.85 19.66
N LYS A 19 -3.44 -16.64 20.74
CA LYS A 19 -4.21 -16.38 21.96
C LYS A 19 -3.32 -15.74 23.01
N VAL A 20 -3.71 -14.56 23.51
CA VAL A 20 -2.98 -13.80 24.54
C VAL A 20 -4.01 -13.33 25.57
N ASN A 21 -3.81 -13.64 26.85
CA ASN A 21 -4.73 -13.24 27.94
C ASN A 21 -6.22 -13.57 27.67
N ASN A 22 -6.50 -14.77 27.16
CA ASN A 22 -7.83 -15.21 26.71
C ASN A 22 -8.44 -14.48 25.50
N GLU A 23 -7.79 -13.47 24.95
CA GLU A 23 -8.18 -12.83 23.70
C GLU A 23 -7.52 -13.51 22.51
N THR A 24 -8.23 -13.56 21.38
CA THR A 24 -7.73 -14.14 20.13
C THR A 24 -7.42 -13.03 19.14
N PHE A 25 -6.18 -13.00 18.68
CA PHE A 25 -5.69 -12.04 17.70
C PHE A 25 -5.46 -12.75 16.36
N LEU A 26 -5.93 -12.12 15.28
CA LEU A 26 -5.55 -12.49 13.92
C LEU A 26 -4.29 -11.70 13.55
N ASN A 27 -3.19 -12.41 13.32
CA ASN A 27 -1.94 -11.81 12.86
C ASN A 27 -1.85 -11.96 11.34
N LEU A 28 -1.53 -10.86 10.66
CA LEU A 28 -1.33 -10.83 9.21
C LEU A 28 0.15 -10.57 8.93
N VAL A 29 0.81 -11.49 8.23
CA VAL A 29 2.19 -11.34 7.77
C VAL A 29 2.13 -10.81 6.34
N LEU A 30 2.60 -9.58 6.14
CA LEU A 30 2.48 -8.86 4.87
C LEU A 30 3.87 -8.56 4.28
N GLY A 31 3.92 -8.37 2.96
CA GLY A 31 5.10 -7.86 2.30
C GLY A 31 5.52 -6.49 2.85
N TYR A 32 6.79 -6.33 3.22
CA TYR A 32 7.34 -5.09 3.74
C TYR A 32 7.71 -4.14 2.60
N MET A 33 7.41 -2.85 2.80
CA MET A 33 7.87 -1.73 1.97
C MET A 33 8.41 -0.66 2.92
N PRO A 34 9.52 0.00 2.56
CA PRO A 34 10.25 0.85 3.50
C PRO A 34 9.51 2.11 3.93
N GLU A 35 8.66 2.65 3.06
CA GLU A 35 7.99 3.93 3.29
C GLU A 35 6.56 3.96 2.71
N ASN A 36 5.85 5.05 2.96
CA ASN A 36 4.57 5.37 2.33
C ASN A 36 4.62 6.73 1.59
N LEU A 37 3.63 6.96 0.72
CA LEU A 37 3.57 8.17 -0.10
C LEU A 37 3.37 9.44 0.76
N TYR A 38 2.77 9.32 1.94
CA TYR A 38 2.62 10.44 2.87
C TYR A 38 3.99 10.96 3.33
N GLU A 39 4.89 10.08 3.74
CA GLU A 39 6.26 10.42 4.15
C GLU A 39 7.04 11.10 3.01
N LEU A 40 6.96 10.54 1.80
CA LEU A 40 7.60 11.15 0.63
C LEU A 40 7.06 12.56 0.34
N CYS A 41 5.73 12.74 0.39
CA CYS A 41 5.12 14.06 0.22
C CYS A 41 5.58 15.04 1.31
N SER A 42 5.66 14.59 2.55
CA SER A 42 6.12 15.38 3.69
C SER A 42 7.58 15.84 3.51
N ASP A 43 8.44 14.96 2.99
CA ASP A 43 9.84 15.29 2.73
C ASP A 43 10.02 16.36 1.64
N TYR A 44 9.24 16.29 0.55
CA TYR A 44 9.24 17.33 -0.48
C TYR A 44 8.73 18.67 0.08
N ALA A 45 7.66 18.64 0.88
CA ALA A 45 7.11 19.84 1.52
C ALA A 45 8.12 20.51 2.46
N LYS A 46 8.82 19.73 3.30
CA LYS A 46 9.87 20.23 4.21
C LYS A 46 11.04 20.89 3.45
N ARG A 47 11.41 20.32 2.30
CA ARG A 47 12.43 20.87 1.39
C ARG A 47 11.94 22.08 0.58
N GLN A 48 10.66 22.44 0.67
CA GLN A 48 10.01 23.45 -0.17
C GLN A 48 10.15 23.15 -1.67
N GLU A 49 10.22 21.87 -2.01
CA GLU A 49 10.36 21.37 -3.37
C GLU A 49 9.05 20.71 -3.82
N LYS A 50 8.83 20.70 -5.14
CA LYS A 50 7.74 19.90 -5.72
C LYS A 50 8.27 18.52 -6.07
N MET A 51 7.42 17.51 -5.85
CA MET A 51 7.69 16.19 -6.39
C MET A 51 7.84 16.28 -7.93
N PRO A 52 8.91 15.71 -8.50
CA PRO A 52 9.08 15.63 -9.94
C PRO A 52 7.85 15.02 -10.62
N TYR A 53 7.40 15.65 -11.71
CA TYR A 53 6.15 15.28 -12.36
C TYR A 53 6.16 13.83 -12.90
N TYR A 54 7.32 13.28 -13.23
CA TYR A 54 7.44 11.88 -13.63
C TYR A 54 7.10 10.91 -12.48
N LEU A 55 7.49 11.22 -11.24
CA LEU A 55 7.16 10.39 -10.07
C LEU A 55 5.66 10.42 -9.79
N VAL A 56 5.03 11.59 -9.90
CA VAL A 56 3.58 11.72 -9.80
C VAL A 56 2.90 10.78 -10.79
N LYS A 57 3.32 10.78 -12.06
CA LYS A 57 2.80 9.87 -13.09
C LYS A 57 3.00 8.39 -12.73
N VAL A 58 4.21 8.02 -12.29
CA VAL A 58 4.57 6.63 -11.96
C VAL A 58 3.73 6.10 -10.80
N PHE A 59 3.58 6.87 -9.72
CA PHE A 59 2.79 6.46 -8.56
C PHE A 59 1.30 6.46 -8.85
N THR A 60 0.77 7.48 -9.54
CA THR A 60 -0.65 7.52 -9.92
C THR A 60 -0.99 6.35 -10.85
N TYR A 61 -0.15 6.02 -11.82
CA TYR A 61 -0.37 4.88 -12.71
C TYR A 61 -0.45 3.55 -11.95
N GLN A 62 0.48 3.31 -11.02
CA GLN A 62 0.51 2.08 -10.20
C GLN A 62 -0.70 1.99 -9.25
N LEU A 63 -1.14 3.11 -8.68
CA LEU A 63 -2.38 3.19 -7.91
C LEU A 63 -3.60 2.87 -8.79
N CYS A 64 -3.69 3.44 -9.99
CA CYS A 64 -4.78 3.12 -10.90
C CYS A 64 -4.79 1.63 -11.29
N ARG A 65 -3.62 1.00 -11.48
CA ARG A 65 -3.51 -0.45 -11.73
C ARG A 65 -4.02 -1.28 -10.56
N SER A 66 -3.63 -0.94 -9.33
CA SER A 66 -4.09 -1.67 -8.14
C SER A 66 -5.61 -1.54 -7.96
N LEU A 67 -6.16 -0.33 -8.16
CA LEU A 67 -7.60 -0.07 -8.12
C LEU A 67 -8.35 -0.84 -9.21
N ALA A 68 -7.87 -0.79 -10.45
CA ALA A 68 -8.48 -1.53 -11.55
C ALA A 68 -8.54 -3.03 -11.25
N TYR A 69 -7.47 -3.60 -10.71
CA TYR A 69 -7.42 -5.00 -10.31
C TYR A 69 -8.45 -5.34 -9.22
N ILE A 70 -8.45 -4.61 -8.09
CA ILE A 70 -9.38 -4.94 -6.99
C ILE A 70 -10.85 -4.68 -7.38
N HIS A 71 -11.11 -3.68 -8.23
CA HIS A 71 -12.45 -3.41 -8.74
C HIS A 71 -12.97 -4.54 -9.65
N GLN A 72 -12.10 -5.19 -10.44
CA GLN A 72 -12.47 -6.39 -11.21
C GLN A 72 -12.88 -7.56 -10.32
N LEU A 73 -12.36 -7.61 -9.09
CA LEU A 73 -12.76 -8.59 -8.07
C LEU A 73 -14.01 -8.17 -7.28
N GLY A 74 -14.64 -7.04 -7.63
CA GLY A 74 -15.78 -6.48 -6.91
C GLY A 74 -15.43 -5.85 -5.55
N ILE A 75 -14.15 -5.61 -5.28
CA ILE A 75 -13.65 -5.05 -4.02
C ILE A 75 -13.46 -3.55 -4.16
N CYS A 76 -14.12 -2.76 -3.31
CA CYS A 76 -13.84 -1.33 -3.15
C CYS A 76 -12.95 -1.11 -1.92
N HIS A 77 -11.82 -0.42 -2.07
CA HIS A 77 -10.90 -0.15 -0.97
C HIS A 77 -11.50 0.79 0.09
N ARG A 78 -12.26 1.81 -0.33
CA ARG A 78 -12.95 2.82 0.50
C ARG A 78 -12.09 3.74 1.35
N ASP A 79 -10.84 3.40 1.66
CA ASP A 79 -9.92 4.25 2.43
C ASP A 79 -8.62 4.57 1.67
N ILE A 80 -8.75 5.18 0.48
CA ILE A 80 -7.59 5.60 -0.31
C ILE A 80 -7.05 6.93 0.20
N LYS A 81 -5.84 6.88 0.77
CA LYS A 81 -5.10 8.02 1.30
C LYS A 81 -3.59 7.78 1.20
N PRO A 82 -2.73 8.81 1.21
CA PRO A 82 -1.28 8.64 1.02
C PRO A 82 -0.60 7.68 2.00
N GLN A 83 -1.14 7.51 3.21
CA GLN A 83 -0.63 6.58 4.22
C GLN A 83 -0.82 5.11 3.83
N ASN A 84 -1.83 4.80 3.02
CA ASN A 84 -2.16 3.44 2.58
C ASN A 84 -1.47 3.08 1.24
N LEU A 85 -0.56 3.95 0.77
CA LEU A 85 0.18 3.78 -0.47
C LEU A 85 1.65 3.57 -0.11
N LEU A 86 2.05 2.31 0.05
CA LEU A 86 3.41 1.95 0.36
C LEU A 86 4.30 2.14 -0.88
N ILE A 87 5.53 2.62 -0.69
CA ILE A 87 6.47 2.91 -1.78
C ILE A 87 7.89 2.41 -1.47
N ASN A 88 8.67 2.22 -2.53
CA ASN A 88 10.11 2.06 -2.47
C ASN A 88 10.75 3.16 -3.34
N ARG A 89 11.59 4.02 -2.75
CA ARG A 89 12.20 5.17 -3.44
C ARG A 89 13.23 4.77 -4.49
N ASP A 90 13.94 3.67 -4.27
CA ASP A 90 15.00 3.21 -5.16
C ASP A 90 14.43 2.61 -6.45
N THR A 91 13.33 1.87 -6.33
CA THR A 91 12.67 1.20 -7.46
C THR A 91 11.49 1.98 -8.03
N ASN A 92 10.99 2.98 -7.30
CA ASN A 92 9.72 3.69 -7.57
C ASN A 92 8.50 2.76 -7.63
N GLU A 93 8.54 1.61 -6.94
CA GLU A 93 7.40 0.73 -6.81
C GLU A 93 6.38 1.28 -5.81
N LEU A 94 5.08 1.10 -6.12
CA LEU A 94 3.97 1.41 -5.22
C LEU A 94 3.10 0.18 -4.99
N ARG A 95 2.70 -0.06 -3.74
CA ARG A 95 1.74 -1.10 -3.34
C ARG A 95 0.64 -0.52 -2.46
N LEU A 96 -0.61 -0.78 -2.83
CA LEU A 96 -1.79 -0.45 -2.03
C LEU A 96 -1.88 -1.41 -0.83
N CYS A 97 -2.08 -0.88 0.37
CA CYS A 97 -2.25 -1.66 1.61
C CYS A 97 -3.48 -1.22 2.40
N ASP A 98 -3.74 -1.91 3.52
CA ASP A 98 -4.80 -1.60 4.48
C ASP A 98 -6.24 -1.77 3.94
N PHE A 99 -6.65 -3.04 3.81
CA PHE A 99 -8.00 -3.44 3.37
C PHE A 99 -8.94 -3.70 4.57
N GLY A 100 -8.84 -2.88 5.61
CA GLY A 100 -9.67 -2.95 6.82
C GLY A 100 -11.17 -2.72 6.58
#